data_AF-A0A2V5NH32-F1
#
_entry.id   AF-A0A2V5NH32-F1
#
_cell.length_a   1.000
_cell.length_b   1.000
_cell.length_c   1.000
_cell.angle_alpha   90.00
_cell.angle_beta   90.00
_cell.angle_gamma   90.00
#
_symmetry.space_group_name_H-M   'P 1'
#
loop_
_entity.id
_entity.type
_entity.pdbx_description
1 polymer ?
#
loop_
_entity_poly.entity_id
_entity_poly.type
_entity_poly.pdbx_seq_one_letter_code
_entity_poly.pdbx_strand_id
1 'polypeptide(L)'
;TGESGTEKIGGRLGLAAEVIGEIYSDNEAGGADVVLGVGKLDNSTATATKQIALLVAAARQLTGGEEWTDSREIRRVCSDYGRFDTTNFAKTIKRMDDAFSFRGKGQQIQVRLHQRGVDKLKQLITSVTGG
;
A
#
# COMPACT_ATOMS: atom_id res chain seq x y z
N THR A 1 24.36 -10.59 3.09
CA THR A 1 23.37 -10.37 2.01
C THR A 1 22.15 -9.80 2.67
N GLY A 2 21.89 -8.50 2.50
CA GLY A 2 20.69 -7.88 3.09
C GLY A 2 19.48 -8.25 2.24
N GLU A 3 18.43 -8.74 2.87
CA GLU A 3 17.16 -9.01 2.19
C GLU A 3 16.62 -7.69 1.61
N SER A 4 16.34 -7.69 0.32
CA SER A 4 15.77 -6.53 -0.39
C SER A 4 14.32 -6.26 0.07
N GLY A 5 13.81 -5.06 -0.21
CA GLY A 5 12.48 -4.66 0.25
C GLY A 5 11.39 -5.55 -0.34
N THR A 6 11.52 -5.88 -1.63
CA THR A 6 10.63 -6.80 -2.34
C THR A 6 10.67 -8.21 -1.77
N GLU A 7 11.85 -8.75 -1.44
CA GLU A 7 12.00 -10.07 -0.80
C GLU A 7 11.29 -10.15 0.55
N LYS A 8 11.43 -9.10 1.39
CA LYS A 8 10.73 -9.04 2.69
C LYS A 8 9.21 -9.04 2.53
N ILE A 9 8.69 -8.25 1.60
CA ILE A 9 7.26 -8.21 1.30
C ILE A 9 6.78 -9.57 0.81
N GLY A 10 7.50 -10.18 -0.15
CA GLY A 10 7.19 -11.50 -0.70
C GLY A 10 7.16 -12.59 0.37
N GLY A 11 8.16 -12.62 1.25
CA GLY A 11 8.22 -13.55 2.39
C GLY A 11 7.05 -13.39 3.37
N ARG A 12 6.62 -12.14 3.63
CA ARG A 12 5.48 -11.85 4.52
C ARG A 12 4.13 -12.23 3.90
N LEU A 13 3.99 -12.09 2.58
CA LEU A 13 2.75 -12.38 1.85
C LEU A 13 2.68 -13.84 1.36
N GLY A 14 3.81 -14.55 1.35
CA GLY A 14 3.96 -15.84 0.70
C GLY A 14 3.66 -15.73 -0.80
N LEU A 15 4.22 -14.72 -1.45
CA LEU A 15 4.13 -14.47 -2.89
C LEU A 15 5.52 -14.56 -3.52
N ALA A 16 5.58 -14.98 -4.79
CA ALA A 16 6.84 -15.05 -5.53
C ALA A 16 7.44 -13.65 -5.74
N ALA A 17 8.78 -13.57 -5.75
CA ALA A 17 9.49 -12.31 -5.95
C ALA A 17 9.16 -11.64 -7.30
N GLU A 18 8.91 -12.44 -8.34
CA GLU A 18 8.39 -11.97 -9.64
C GLU A 18 7.11 -11.14 -9.50
N VAL A 19 6.10 -11.71 -8.83
CA VAL A 19 4.80 -11.08 -8.60
C VAL A 19 4.96 -9.80 -7.78
N ILE A 20 5.84 -9.81 -6.78
CA ILE A 20 6.12 -8.62 -5.97
C ILE A 20 6.85 -7.56 -6.79
N GLY A 21 7.80 -7.95 -7.64
CA GLY A 21 8.58 -7.06 -8.50
C GLY A 21 7.75 -6.31 -9.54
N GLU A 22 6.58 -6.83 -9.93
CA GLU A 22 5.63 -6.11 -10.78
C GLU A 22 4.92 -4.94 -10.06
N ILE A 23 4.86 -5.01 -8.73
CA ILE A 23 4.09 -4.07 -7.89
C ILE A 23 5.02 -3.11 -7.15
N TYR A 24 6.17 -3.61 -6.73
CA TYR A 24 7.13 -2.92 -5.90
C TYR A 24 8.52 -2.96 -6.52
N SER A 25 9.26 -1.88 -6.36
CA SER A 25 10.68 -1.81 -6.66
C SER A 25 11.45 -1.49 -5.41
N ASP A 26 12.62 -2.10 -5.25
CA ASP A 26 13.51 -1.80 -4.13
C ASP A 26 13.98 -0.34 -4.19
N ASN A 27 14.07 0.31 -3.03
CA ASN A 27 14.58 1.67 -2.92
C ASN A 27 15.95 1.71 -2.22
N GLU A 28 16.69 2.81 -2.42
CA GLU A 28 18.05 2.98 -1.87
C GLU A 28 18.09 2.96 -0.33
N ALA A 29 16.95 3.19 0.34
CA ALA A 29 16.83 3.14 1.79
C ALA A 29 16.59 1.72 2.34
N GLY A 30 16.60 0.68 1.49
CA GLY A 30 16.37 -0.72 1.90
C GLY A 30 14.89 -1.06 2.17
N GLY A 31 13.99 -0.21 1.69
CA GLY A 31 12.55 -0.45 1.63
C GLY A 31 12.10 -0.75 0.20
N ALA A 32 10.80 -0.59 -0.05
CA ALA A 32 10.21 -0.77 -1.37
C ALA A 32 9.28 0.39 -1.72
N ASP A 33 9.24 0.76 -2.99
CA ASP A 33 8.36 1.78 -3.55
C ASP A 33 7.34 1.17 -4.50
N VAL A 34 6.16 1.79 -4.63
CA VAL A 34 5.06 1.22 -5.42
C VAL A 34 5.21 1.64 -6.88
N VAL A 35 5.49 0.67 -7.76
CA VAL A 35 5.72 0.89 -9.21
C VAL A 35 4.59 0.35 -10.11
N LEU A 36 3.50 -0.12 -9.51
CA LEU A 36 2.34 -0.62 -10.24
C LEU A 36 1.84 0.39 -11.29
N GLY A 37 1.60 -0.05 -12.52
CA GLY A 37 1.02 0.82 -13.55
C GLY A 37 -0.41 1.29 -13.22
N VAL A 38 -0.71 2.58 -13.45
CA VAL A 38 -2.04 3.18 -13.22
C VAL A 38 -3.21 2.43 -13.89
N GLY A 39 -2.95 1.73 -15.01
CA GLY A 39 -3.94 0.95 -15.75
C GLY A 39 -4.37 -0.35 -15.04
N LYS A 40 -3.62 -0.79 -14.02
CA LYS A 40 -3.95 -1.96 -13.20
C LYS A 40 -4.81 -1.59 -11.98
N LEU A 41 -4.87 -0.31 -11.64
CA LEU A 41 -5.76 0.19 -10.59
C LEU A 41 -7.20 0.27 -11.10
N ASP A 42 -8.13 0.24 -10.15
CA ASP A 42 -9.54 0.37 -10.46
C ASP A 42 -9.85 1.73 -11.12
N ASN A 43 -10.87 1.77 -11.99
CA ASN A 43 -11.26 3.01 -12.68
C ASN A 43 -11.89 4.05 -11.72
N SER A 44 -12.44 3.60 -10.59
CA SER A 44 -13.00 4.50 -9.58
C SER A 44 -11.91 5.09 -8.70
N THR A 45 -11.82 6.42 -8.64
CA THR A 45 -10.86 7.15 -7.77
C THR A 45 -10.91 6.69 -6.32
N ALA A 46 -12.11 6.42 -5.80
CA ALA A 46 -12.29 5.95 -4.44
C ALA A 46 -11.70 4.53 -4.23
N THR A 47 -11.89 3.63 -5.18
CA THR A 47 -11.33 2.26 -5.10
C THR A 47 -9.82 2.28 -5.30
N ALA A 48 -9.34 3.01 -6.31
CA ALA A 48 -7.91 3.19 -6.56
C ALA A 48 -7.19 3.78 -5.33
N THR A 49 -7.78 4.77 -4.65
CA THR A 49 -7.24 5.32 -3.41
C THR A 49 -7.06 4.23 -2.34
N LYS A 50 -8.04 3.33 -2.19
CA LYS A 50 -7.94 2.23 -1.21
C LYS A 50 -6.84 1.23 -1.58
N GLN A 51 -6.72 0.92 -2.88
CA GLN A 51 -5.67 0.03 -3.38
C GLN A 51 -4.29 0.63 -3.13
N ILE A 52 -4.07 1.89 -3.50
CA ILE A 52 -2.82 2.61 -3.24
C ILE A 52 -2.52 2.66 -1.74
N ALA A 53 -3.52 2.94 -0.90
CA ALA A 53 -3.34 2.95 0.55
C ALA A 53 -2.82 1.60 1.10
N LEU A 54 -3.37 0.47 0.62
CA LEU A 54 -2.88 -0.86 0.98
C LEU A 54 -1.44 -1.07 0.54
N LEU A 55 -1.13 -0.75 -0.71
CA LEU A 55 0.20 -0.93 -1.29
C LEU A 55 1.26 -0.11 -0.53
N VAL A 56 1.00 1.17 -0.31
CA VAL A 56 1.94 2.08 0.36
C VAL A 56 2.16 1.69 1.82
N ALA A 57 1.09 1.42 2.56
CA ALA A 57 1.21 1.00 3.96
C ALA A 57 1.95 -0.34 4.08
N ALA A 58 1.68 -1.27 3.17
CA ALA A 58 2.38 -2.55 3.14
C ALA A 58 3.86 -2.41 2.81
N ALA A 59 4.21 -1.60 1.81
CA ALA A 59 5.60 -1.37 1.40
C ALA A 59 6.45 -0.89 2.58
N ARG A 60 5.91 0.01 3.40
CA ARG A 60 6.60 0.59 4.55
C ARG A 60 6.62 -0.31 5.77
N GLN A 61 5.48 -0.96 6.06
CA GLN A 61 5.34 -1.76 7.25
C GLN A 61 5.95 -3.16 7.12
N LEU A 62 5.83 -3.79 5.95
CA LEU A 62 6.31 -5.16 5.74
C LEU A 62 7.82 -5.21 5.48
N THR A 63 8.42 -4.11 5.01
CA THR A 63 9.89 -3.99 4.87
C THR A 63 10.60 -3.72 6.19
N GLY A 64 9.83 -3.49 7.27
CA GLY A 64 10.33 -3.30 8.63
C GLY A 64 10.77 -1.86 8.96
N GLY A 65 10.48 -0.89 8.07
CA GLY A 65 10.87 0.50 8.29
C GLY A 65 9.93 1.29 9.21
N GLU A 66 8.66 0.87 9.36
CA GLU A 66 7.64 1.67 10.05
C GLU A 66 6.51 0.80 10.60
N GLU A 67 5.96 1.07 11.79
CA GLU A 67 4.75 0.37 12.29
C GLU A 67 3.44 1.07 11.94
N TRP A 68 3.48 2.41 11.79
CA TRP A 68 2.32 3.26 11.57
C TRP A 68 2.64 4.23 10.43
N THR A 69 1.97 4.07 9.30
CA THR A 69 2.20 4.90 8.12
C THR A 69 1.36 6.16 8.15
N ASP A 70 2.01 7.31 7.97
CA ASP A 70 1.31 8.59 7.92
C ASP A 70 0.45 8.71 6.66
N SER A 71 -0.78 9.17 6.82
CA SER A 71 -1.71 9.31 5.69
C SER A 71 -1.23 10.30 4.63
N ARG A 72 -0.32 11.24 4.96
CA ARG A 72 0.32 12.13 3.98
C ARG A 72 1.08 11.37 2.90
N GLU A 73 1.71 10.26 3.26
CA GLU A 73 2.52 9.47 2.33
C GLU A 73 1.63 8.74 1.34
N ILE A 74 0.50 8.23 1.81
CA ILE A 74 -0.55 7.66 0.95
C ILE A 74 -1.11 8.74 0.01
N ARG A 75 -1.36 9.96 0.50
CA ARG A 75 -1.84 11.08 -0.33
C ARG A 75 -0.86 11.44 -1.44
N ARG A 76 0.43 11.47 -1.11
CA ARG A 76 1.50 11.76 -2.06
C ARG A 76 1.46 10.77 -3.24
N VAL A 77 1.41 9.48 -2.95
CA VAL A 77 1.34 8.44 -3.98
C VAL A 77 0.02 8.49 -4.75
N CYS A 78 -1.12 8.71 -4.07
CA CYS A 78 -2.40 8.92 -4.77
C CYS A 78 -2.33 10.09 -5.75
N SER A 79 -1.62 11.17 -5.40
CA SER A 79 -1.48 12.37 -6.23
C SER A 79 -0.60 12.11 -7.44
N ASP A 80 0.49 11.36 -7.25
CA ASP A 80 1.40 10.93 -8.32
C ASP A 80 0.66 10.09 -9.38
N TYR A 81 -0.21 9.21 -8.92
CA TYR A 81 -1.05 8.37 -9.77
C TYR A 81 -2.25 9.12 -10.39
N GLY A 82 -2.44 10.41 -10.09
CA GLY A 82 -3.59 11.20 -10.53
C GLY A 82 -4.94 10.71 -9.99
N ARG A 83 -4.93 9.90 -8.92
CA ARG A 83 -6.12 9.30 -8.28
C ARG A 83 -6.41 9.89 -6.90
N PHE A 84 -5.86 11.06 -6.59
CA PHE A 84 -6.07 11.70 -5.31
C PHE A 84 -7.36 12.52 -5.28
N ASP A 85 -8.30 12.09 -4.45
CA ASP A 85 -9.53 12.84 -4.17
C ASP A 85 -9.42 13.58 -2.83
N THR A 86 -8.94 14.83 -2.84
CA THR A 86 -8.70 15.63 -1.63
C THR A 86 -9.93 15.71 -0.71
N THR A 87 -11.12 15.80 -1.29
CA THR A 87 -12.39 16.00 -0.58
C THR A 87 -12.85 14.71 0.13
N ASN A 88 -12.71 13.56 -0.52
CA ASN A 88 -13.22 12.29 -0.02
C ASN A 88 -12.13 11.37 0.55
N PHE A 89 -10.84 11.69 0.40
CA PHE A 89 -9.72 10.85 0.81
C PHE A 89 -9.86 10.37 2.26
N ALA A 90 -10.04 11.29 3.21
CA ALA A 90 -10.12 10.95 4.62
C ALA A 90 -11.31 10.00 4.91
N LYS A 91 -12.45 10.20 4.24
CA LYS A 91 -13.63 9.35 4.35
C LYS A 91 -13.39 7.98 3.73
N THR A 92 -12.72 7.93 2.57
CA THR A 92 -12.38 6.70 1.86
C THR A 92 -11.41 5.85 2.66
N ILE A 93 -10.35 6.45 3.21
CA ILE A 93 -9.39 5.78 4.08
C ILE A 93 -10.07 5.28 5.35
N LYS A 94 -10.87 6.11 6.04
CA LYS A 94 -11.60 5.68 7.25
C LYS A 94 -12.56 4.51 7.04
N ARG A 95 -13.10 4.34 5.81
CA ARG A 95 -13.93 3.18 5.44
C ARG A 95 -13.14 1.87 5.28
N MET A 96 -11.83 1.92 5.46
CA MET A 96 -10.95 0.76 5.44
C MET A 96 -10.61 0.31 6.87
N ASP A 97 -11.50 0.51 7.85
CA ASP A 97 -11.29 0.05 9.23
C ASP A 97 -11.19 -1.48 9.35
N ASP A 98 -11.71 -2.22 8.37
CA ASP A 98 -11.52 -3.67 8.24
C ASP A 98 -10.13 -4.06 7.70
N ALA A 99 -9.33 -3.10 7.20
CA ALA A 99 -7.97 -3.33 6.69
C ALA A 99 -6.88 -2.57 7.47
N PHE A 100 -7.25 -1.46 8.10
CA PHE A 100 -6.37 -0.57 8.83
C PHE A 100 -6.87 -0.26 10.22
N SER A 101 -5.94 -0.26 11.17
CA SER A 101 -6.09 0.46 12.42
C SER A 101 -5.72 1.93 12.22
N PHE A 102 -6.45 2.84 12.85
CA PHE A 102 -6.20 4.28 12.75
C PHE A 102 -5.74 4.84 14.08
N ARG A 103 -4.78 5.76 14.05
CA ARG A 103 -4.34 6.55 15.21
C ARG A 103 -4.13 8.00 14.80
N GLY A 104 -4.29 8.92 15.74
CA GLY A 104 -4.11 10.36 15.52
C GLY A 104 -5.41 11.09 15.19
N LYS A 105 -5.31 12.39 14.88
CA LYS A 105 -6.46 13.27 14.60
C LYS A 105 -6.19 14.18 13.40
N GLY A 106 -7.24 14.46 12.64
CA GLY A 106 -7.20 15.43 11.54
C GLY A 106 -6.27 15.02 10.40
N GLN A 107 -5.28 15.87 10.11
CA GLN A 107 -4.30 15.61 9.05
C GLN A 107 -3.13 14.71 9.49
N GLN A 108 -3.00 14.43 10.79
CA GLN A 108 -1.98 13.56 11.36
C GLN A 108 -2.54 12.16 11.65
N ILE A 109 -3.42 11.67 10.76
CA ILE A 109 -3.93 10.31 10.89
C ILE A 109 -2.85 9.38 10.35
N GLN A 110 -2.50 8.40 11.17
CA GLN A 110 -1.64 7.29 10.80
C GLN A 110 -2.48 6.03 10.67
N VAL A 111 -2.11 5.18 9.72
CA VAL A 111 -2.74 3.90 9.45
C VAL A 111 -1.77 2.78 9.78
N ARG A 112 -2.29 1.68 10.30
CA ARG A 112 -1.53 0.45 10.50
C ARG A 112 -2.26 -0.71 9.85
N LEU A 113 -1.60 -1.35 8.88
CA LEU A 113 -2.09 -2.59 8.27
C LEU A 113 -2.14 -3.69 9.33
N HIS A 114 -3.29 -4.36 9.47
CA HIS A 114 -3.44 -5.57 10.30
C HIS A 114 -3.67 -6.80 9.44
N GLN A 115 -3.79 -7.98 10.06
CA GLN A 115 -3.84 -9.27 9.35
C GLN A 115 -4.88 -9.32 8.21
N ARG A 116 -6.07 -8.75 8.41
CA ARG A 116 -7.10 -8.67 7.35
C ARG A 116 -6.70 -7.74 6.21
N GLY A 117 -6.02 -6.64 6.51
CA GLY A 117 -5.44 -5.76 5.50
C GLY A 117 -4.36 -6.45 4.68
N VAL A 118 -3.52 -7.28 5.32
CA VAL A 118 -2.51 -8.11 4.64
C VAL A 118 -3.17 -9.11 3.69
N ASP A 119 -4.26 -9.76 4.11
CA ASP A 119 -5.01 -10.69 3.26
C ASP A 119 -5.64 -9.98 2.05
N LYS A 120 -6.26 -8.81 2.26
CA LYS A 120 -6.78 -7.96 1.17
C LYS A 120 -5.69 -7.49 0.22
N LEU A 121 -4.51 -7.16 0.74
CA LEU A 121 -3.36 -6.80 -0.08
C LEU A 121 -2.94 -7.98 -0.96
N LYS A 122 -2.86 -9.19 -0.40
CA LYS A 122 -2.53 -10.39 -1.17
C LYS A 122 -3.54 -10.62 -2.29
N GLN A 123 -4.84 -10.55 -1.97
CA GLN A 123 -5.93 -10.62 -2.95
C GLN A 123 -5.80 -9.55 -4.04
N LEU A 124 -5.47 -8.31 -3.65
CA LEU A 124 -5.25 -7.21 -4.58
C LEU A 124 -4.10 -7.51 -5.53
N ILE A 125 -2.93 -7.90 -5.00
CA ILE A 125 -1.74 -8.20 -5.79
C ILE A 125 -2.03 -9.33 -6.79
N THR A 126 -2.59 -10.45 -6.33
CA THR A 126 -2.98 -11.57 -7.21
C THR A 126 -3.96 -11.15 -8.30
N SER A 127 -4.91 -10.26 -7.98
CA SER A 127 -5.88 -9.75 -8.95
C SER A 127 -5.24 -8.87 -10.03
N VAL A 128 -4.28 -8.01 -9.66
CA VAL A 128 -3.64 -7.08 -10.62
C VAL A 128 -2.50 -7.73 -11.42
N THR A 129 -1.81 -8.73 -10.88
CA THR A 129 -0.80 -9.51 -11.62
C THR A 129 -1.41 -10.63 -12.46
N GLY A 130 -2.71 -10.89 -12.32
CA GLY A 130 -3.42 -11.88 -13.13
C GLY A 130 -3.06 -13.33 -12.79
N GLY A 131 -3.01 -13.62 -11.47
CA GLY A 131 -2.56 -14.92 -10.93
C GLY A 131 -3.24 -16.16 -11.50
#